data_AF-A0A3S5FES0-F1
#
_entry.id   AF-A0A3S5FES0-F1
#
_cell.length_a   1.000
_cell.length_b   1.000
_cell.length_c   1.000
_cell.angle_alpha   90.00
_cell.angle_beta   90.00
_cell.angle_gamma   90.00
#
_symmetry.space_group_name_H-M   'P 1'
#
loop_
_entity.id
_entity.type
_entity.pdbx_description
1 polymer ?
#
loop_
_entity_poly.entity_id
_entity_poly.type
_entity_poly.pdbx_seq_one_letter_code
_entity_poly.pdbx_strand_id
1 'polypeptide(L)'
;MILIKKLFSRYIPIGLKRYLVSTSTEKPLIYLSGIQPSGRLHLGNYLGAIKPLVGIQTSSNVASLMLLMADLHALTTVRCPQSLLRNMQHLWTTLVACGINPILDKGENASGKTVIFQQSSIVGHTELTWILACRCSHQVRILLPF
;
A
#
# COMPACT_ATOMS: atom_id res chain seq x y z
N MET A 1 25.87 38.14 -6.92
CA MET A 1 24.59 37.51 -7.35
C MET A 1 23.47 37.66 -6.29
N ILE A 2 23.35 38.82 -5.64
CA ILE A 2 22.29 39.13 -4.65
C ILE A 2 21.54 40.41 -5.06
N LEU A 3 22.24 41.35 -5.73
CA LEU A 3 21.67 42.59 -6.24
C LEU A 3 20.61 42.38 -7.34
N ILE A 4 20.77 41.36 -8.19
CA ILE A 4 19.85 41.05 -9.30
C ILE A 4 18.48 40.53 -8.79
N LYS A 5 18.46 39.80 -7.66
CA LYS A 5 17.19 39.29 -7.07
C LYS A 5 16.35 40.42 -6.45
N LYS A 6 16.97 41.46 -5.88
CA LYS A 6 16.24 42.61 -5.29
C LYS A 6 15.61 43.50 -6.35
N LEU A 7 16.27 43.68 -7.50
CA LEU A 7 15.73 44.47 -8.61
C LEU A 7 14.56 43.76 -9.31
N PHE A 8 14.61 42.43 -9.45
CA PHE A 8 13.51 41.67 -10.07
C PHE A 8 12.24 41.60 -9.22
N SER A 9 12.33 41.70 -7.89
CA SER A 9 11.15 41.65 -7.01
C SER A 9 10.22 42.86 -7.14
N ARG A 10 10.68 43.98 -7.73
CA ARG A 10 9.88 45.20 -7.92
C ARG A 10 9.05 45.19 -9.22
N TYR A 11 9.38 44.32 -10.17
CA TYR A 11 8.75 44.23 -11.49
C TYR A 11 7.93 42.94 -11.70
N ILE A 12 7.55 42.26 -10.61
CA ILE A 12 6.65 41.10 -10.69
C ILE A 12 5.21 41.62 -10.59
N PRO A 13 4.38 41.47 -11.64
CA PRO A 13 2.97 41.85 -11.57
C PRO A 13 2.30 41.10 -10.40
N ILE A 14 1.42 41.79 -9.69
CA ILE A 14 0.77 41.31 -8.44
C ILE A 14 0.09 39.93 -8.62
N GLY A 15 -0.26 39.55 -9.86
CA GLY A 15 -0.80 38.23 -10.21
C GLY A 15 0.21 37.06 -10.25
N LEU A 16 1.52 37.32 -10.39
CA LEU A 16 2.53 36.25 -10.47
C LEU A 16 3.14 35.86 -9.11
N LYS A 17 2.93 36.66 -8.06
CA LYS A 17 3.35 36.29 -6.69
C LYS A 17 2.69 34.99 -6.21
N ARG A 18 1.55 34.62 -6.78
CA ARG A 18 0.81 33.39 -6.47
C ARG A 18 1.47 32.12 -7.03
N TYR A 19 2.41 32.26 -7.98
CA TYR A 19 3.15 31.14 -8.57
C TYR A 19 4.52 30.91 -7.93
N LEU A 20 4.96 31.78 -7.02
CA LEU A 20 6.14 31.54 -6.17
C LEU A 20 5.73 30.85 -4.87
N VAL A 21 4.76 29.94 -4.95
CA VAL A 21 4.54 28.93 -3.91
C VAL A 21 5.68 27.92 -4.05
N SER A 22 6.41 27.73 -2.96
CA SER A 22 7.60 26.88 -2.87
C SER A 22 7.42 25.54 -3.59
N THR A 23 8.31 25.26 -4.53
CA THR A 23 8.45 23.98 -5.22
C THR A 23 9.04 22.91 -4.29
N SER A 24 8.33 22.60 -3.20
CA SER A 24 8.67 21.51 -2.28
C SER A 24 7.39 21.00 -1.61
N THR A 25 6.46 20.49 -2.39
CA THR A 25 5.39 19.62 -1.90
C THR A 25 5.59 18.26 -2.52
N GLU A 26 6.64 17.54 -2.12
CA GLU A 26 6.74 16.13 -2.46
C GLU A 26 5.55 15.42 -1.82
N LYS A 27 4.72 14.79 -2.66
CA LYS A 27 3.54 14.06 -2.21
C LYS A 27 4.01 12.92 -1.29
N PRO A 28 3.35 12.70 -0.13
CA PRO A 28 3.77 11.64 0.78
C PRO A 28 3.75 10.28 0.07
N LEU A 29 4.86 9.56 0.11
CA LEU A 29 5.01 8.27 -0.55
C LEU A 29 4.30 7.18 0.27
N ILE A 30 3.35 6.48 -0.37
CA ILE A 30 2.56 5.41 0.23
C ILE A 30 2.92 4.09 -0.46
N TYR A 31 3.30 3.08 0.32
CA TYR A 31 3.53 1.73 -0.16
C TYR A 31 2.31 0.85 0.16
N LEU A 32 1.82 0.09 -0.82
CA LEU A 32 0.76 -0.90 -0.63
C LEU A 32 1.30 -2.28 -1.01
N SER A 33 1.15 -3.25 -0.11
CA SER A 33 1.53 -4.65 -0.35
C SER A 33 0.43 -5.59 0.14
N GLY A 34 0.16 -6.65 -0.63
CA GLY A 34 -0.80 -7.69 -0.28
C GLY A 34 -0.12 -9.01 0.04
N ILE A 35 -0.53 -9.65 1.14
CA ILE A 35 -0.05 -10.98 1.53
C ILE A 35 -1.25 -11.91 1.64
N GLN A 36 -1.22 -13.00 0.88
CA GLN A 36 -2.26 -14.02 0.88
C GLN A 36 -2.10 -14.96 2.09
N PRO A 37 -3.15 -15.19 2.90
CA PRO A 37 -3.17 -16.20 3.96
C PRO A 37 -3.36 -17.63 3.39
N SER A 38 -2.45 -18.09 2.53
CA SER A 38 -2.54 -19.38 1.82
C SER A 38 -2.01 -20.59 2.58
N GLY A 39 -1.38 -20.41 3.74
CA GLY A 39 -0.85 -21.52 4.55
C GLY A 39 0.21 -21.07 5.54
N ARG A 40 1.12 -21.99 5.88
CA ARG A 40 2.27 -21.70 6.75
C ARG A 40 3.28 -20.83 6.00
N LEU A 41 3.58 -19.67 6.57
CA LEU A 41 4.69 -18.83 6.10
C LEU A 41 6.02 -19.60 6.25
N HIS A 42 6.82 -19.55 5.20
CA HIS A 42 8.14 -20.18 5.14
C HIS A 42 9.23 -19.13 4.93
N LEU A 43 10.49 -19.57 4.98
CA LEU A 43 11.66 -18.69 4.87
C LEU A 43 11.65 -17.84 3.59
N GLY A 44 11.19 -18.41 2.48
CA GLY A 44 10.96 -17.67 1.24
C GLY A 44 10.02 -16.46 1.38
N ASN A 45 8.92 -16.56 2.14
CA ASN A 45 8.05 -15.41 2.40
C ASN A 45 8.79 -14.35 3.24
N TYR A 46 9.57 -14.78 4.22
CA TYR A 46 10.31 -13.87 5.09
C TYR A 46 11.37 -13.08 4.29
N LEU A 47 12.24 -13.78 3.57
CA LEU A 47 13.33 -13.15 2.82
C LEU A 47 12.82 -12.36 1.62
N GLY A 48 11.79 -12.86 0.93
CA GLY A 48 11.27 -12.27 -0.29
C GLY A 48 10.28 -11.12 -0.08
N ALA A 49 9.54 -11.11 1.03
CA ALA A 49 8.49 -10.11 1.27
C ALA A 49 8.63 -9.42 2.63
N ILE A 50 8.62 -10.17 3.74
CA ILE A 50 8.50 -9.57 5.08
C ILE A 50 9.71 -8.71 5.45
N LYS A 51 10.94 -9.22 5.26
CA LYS A 51 12.18 -8.48 5.59
C LYS A 51 12.30 -7.18 4.78
N PRO A 52 12.04 -7.15 3.46
CA PRO A 52 11.93 -5.89 2.72
C PRO A 52 10.89 -4.92 3.28
N LEU A 53 9.71 -5.39 3.66
CA LEU A 53 8.63 -4.55 4.21
C LEU A 53 9.03 -3.90 5.54
N VAL A 54 9.76 -4.61 6.40
CA VAL A 54 10.33 -4.04 7.65
C VAL A 54 11.30 -2.90 7.32
N GLY A 55 12.13 -3.05 6.27
CA GLY A 55 13.02 -1.98 5.81
C GLY A 55 12.25 -0.76 5.30
N ILE A 56 11.20 -0.97 4.48
CA ILE A 56 10.36 0.10 3.93
C ILE A 56 9.68 0.91 5.05
N GLN A 57 9.16 0.23 6.08
CA GLN A 57 8.56 0.86 7.26
C GLN A 57 9.50 1.88 7.93
N THR A 58 10.80 1.58 7.98
CA THR A 58 11.80 2.42 8.65
C THR A 58 12.33 3.56 7.78
N SER A 59 11.98 3.59 6.50
CA SER A 59 12.45 4.61 5.56
C SER A 59 11.88 5.99 5.88
N SER A 60 12.73 7.02 5.87
CA SER A 60 12.34 8.42 6.05
C SER A 60 11.43 8.92 4.93
N ASN A 61 11.61 8.39 3.72
CA ASN A 61 10.91 8.85 2.52
C ASN A 61 9.50 8.24 2.42
N VAL A 62 9.17 7.28 3.28
CA VAL A 62 7.87 6.61 3.30
C VAL A 62 6.99 7.26 4.37
N ALA A 63 5.84 7.75 3.92
CA ALA A 63 4.83 8.33 4.80
C ALA A 63 3.94 7.24 5.41
N SER A 64 3.56 6.23 4.62
CA SER A 64 2.69 5.15 5.09
C SER A 64 2.99 3.83 4.38
N LEU A 65 2.95 2.74 5.15
CA LEU A 65 3.00 1.38 4.65
C LEU A 65 1.64 0.71 4.89
N MET A 66 0.97 0.30 3.83
CA MET A 66 -0.34 -0.35 3.86
C MET A 66 -0.16 -1.84 3.54
N LEU A 67 -0.46 -2.70 4.50
CA LEU A 67 -0.42 -4.14 4.37
C LEU A 67 -1.82 -4.72 4.33
N LEU A 68 -2.17 -5.30 3.18
CA LEU A 68 -3.43 -5.96 2.93
C LEU A 68 -3.29 -7.46 3.23
N MET A 69 -4.08 -7.98 4.17
CA MET A 69 -4.28 -9.42 4.30
C MET A 69 -5.32 -9.85 3.25
N ALA A 70 -4.84 -10.46 2.16
CA ALA A 70 -5.63 -10.75 0.96
C ALA A 70 -6.50 -12.01 1.11
N ASP A 71 -7.44 -11.98 2.05
CA ASP A 71 -8.31 -13.10 2.40
C ASP A 71 -9.32 -13.46 1.30
N LEU A 72 -9.85 -12.48 0.54
CA LEU A 72 -10.67 -12.78 -0.64
C LEU A 72 -9.86 -13.49 -1.73
N HIS A 73 -8.60 -13.11 -1.93
CA HIS A 73 -7.72 -13.80 -2.88
C HIS A 73 -7.42 -15.24 -2.41
N ALA A 74 -7.28 -15.44 -1.09
CA ALA A 74 -7.04 -16.78 -0.54
C ALA A 74 -8.17 -17.77 -0.80
N LEU A 75 -9.42 -17.32 -0.94
CA LEU A 75 -10.58 -18.19 -1.24
C LEU A 75 -10.44 -18.99 -2.54
N THR A 76 -9.60 -18.54 -3.48
CA THR A 76 -9.30 -19.28 -4.72
C THR A 76 -8.55 -20.59 -4.47
N THR A 77 -7.86 -20.71 -3.32
CA THR A 77 -7.00 -21.85 -2.96
C THR A 77 -7.42 -22.51 -1.64
N VAL A 78 -7.83 -21.73 -0.64
CA VAL A 78 -8.20 -22.18 0.70
C VAL A 78 -9.72 -22.23 0.80
N ARG A 79 -10.30 -23.43 0.77
CA ARG A 79 -11.76 -23.62 0.79
C ARG A 79 -12.35 -23.85 2.19
N CYS A 80 -11.53 -24.21 3.17
CA CYS A 80 -11.98 -24.47 4.54
C CYS A 80 -11.98 -23.16 5.35
N PRO A 81 -13.13 -22.68 5.87
CA PRO A 81 -13.23 -21.43 6.62
C PRO A 81 -12.34 -21.41 7.88
N GLN A 82 -12.31 -22.52 8.62
CA GLN A 82 -11.50 -22.65 9.83
C GLN A 82 -10.00 -22.55 9.52
N SER A 83 -9.57 -23.10 8.38
CA SER A 83 -8.18 -22.99 7.92
C SER A 83 -7.83 -21.55 7.52
N LEU A 84 -8.74 -20.86 6.81
CA LEU A 84 -8.51 -19.47 6.43
C LEU A 84 -8.37 -18.55 7.66
N LEU A 85 -9.27 -18.68 8.64
CA LEU A 85 -9.20 -17.90 9.89
C LEU A 85 -7.88 -18.15 10.63
N ARG A 86 -7.46 -19.41 10.74
CA ARG A 86 -6.18 -19.76 11.37
C ARG A 86 -4.99 -19.17 10.60
N ASN A 87 -5.01 -19.24 9.27
CA ASN A 87 -3.95 -18.68 8.43
C ASN A 87 -3.87 -17.15 8.57
N MET A 88 -5.01 -16.47 8.65
CA MET A 88 -5.05 -15.02 8.90
C MET A 88 -4.45 -14.64 10.24
N GLN A 89 -4.81 -15.37 11.31
CA GLN A 89 -4.24 -15.15 12.64
C GLN A 89 -2.73 -15.39 12.63
N HIS A 90 -2.26 -16.47 12.01
CA HIS A 90 -0.83 -16.75 11.88
C HIS A 90 -0.10 -15.67 11.06
N LEU A 91 -0.70 -15.18 9.97
CA LEU A 91 -0.13 -14.11 9.18
C LEU A 91 0.03 -12.84 10.03
N TRP A 92 -1.03 -12.43 10.73
CA TRP A 92 -1.01 -11.28 11.63
C TRP A 92 0.10 -11.41 12.68
N THR A 93 0.12 -12.52 13.43
CA THR A 93 1.11 -12.72 14.49
C THR A 93 2.53 -12.78 13.94
N THR A 94 2.73 -13.37 12.76
CA THR A 94 4.07 -13.46 12.14
C THR A 94 4.56 -12.09 11.69
N LEU A 95 3.71 -11.27 11.07
CA LEU A 95 4.10 -9.92 10.66
C LEU A 95 4.58 -9.09 11.85
N VAL A 96 3.79 -9.09 12.93
CA VAL A 96 4.15 -8.37 14.17
C VAL A 96 5.42 -8.95 14.79
N ALA A 97 5.53 -10.28 14.91
CA ALA A 97 6.72 -10.94 15.47
C ALA A 97 8.00 -10.68 14.66
N CYS A 98 7.89 -10.49 13.34
CA CYS A 98 9.01 -10.17 12.47
C CYS A 98 9.42 -8.69 12.51
N GLY A 99 8.72 -7.83 13.27
CA GLY A 99 9.07 -6.43 13.46
C GLY A 99 8.25 -5.43 12.63
N ILE A 100 7.13 -5.86 12.04
CA ILE A 100 6.15 -4.90 11.52
C ILE A 100 5.44 -4.24 12.71
N ASN A 101 5.44 -2.91 12.74
CA ASN A 101 4.89 -2.10 13.80
C ASN A 101 3.60 -1.38 13.33
N PRO A 102 2.41 -1.97 13.58
CA PRO A 102 1.15 -1.38 13.15
C PRO A 102 0.76 -0.17 14.01
N ILE A 103 -0.04 0.73 13.43
CA ILE A 103 -0.71 1.81 14.17
C ILE A 103 -1.83 1.19 15.01
N LEU A 104 -1.65 1.12 16.33
CA LEU A 104 -2.62 0.54 17.27
C LEU A 104 -3.56 1.59 17.87
N ASP A 105 -3.08 2.83 18.06
CA ASP A 105 -3.84 3.92 18.68
C ASP A 105 -4.20 5.02 17.67
N LYS A 106 -5.41 5.60 17.83
CA LYS A 106 -5.87 6.79 17.08
C LYS A 106 -5.43 8.13 17.72
N GLY A 107 -4.53 8.10 18.70
CA GLY A 107 -4.06 9.30 19.42
C GLY A 107 -2.87 9.99 18.73
N GLU A 108 -2.55 11.23 19.16
CA GLU A 108 -1.44 12.04 18.62
C GLU A 108 -0.05 11.40 18.79
N ASN A 109 0.09 10.37 19.63
CA ASN A 109 1.34 9.62 19.87
C ASN A 109 1.34 8.22 19.21
N ALA A 110 0.69 8.05 18.05
CA ALA A 110 0.75 6.80 17.30
C ALA A 110 2.20 6.46 16.89
N SER A 111 2.77 5.41 17.49
CA SER A 111 4.19 5.04 17.33
C SER A 111 4.49 4.24 16.05
N GLY A 112 3.73 4.40 14.96
CA GLY A 112 3.88 3.60 13.74
C GLY A 112 3.45 4.32 12.47
N LYS A 113 3.92 3.82 11.32
CA LYS A 113 3.50 4.27 9.97
C LYS A 113 2.76 3.18 9.18
N THR A 114 2.56 2.01 9.80
CA THR A 114 2.04 0.83 9.11
C THR A 114 0.58 0.62 9.43
N VAL A 115 -0.26 0.51 8.39
CA VAL A 115 -1.67 0.14 8.48
C VAL A 115 -1.80 -1.30 7.99
N ILE A 116 -2.34 -2.18 8.83
CA ILE A 116 -2.63 -3.57 8.46
C ILE A 116 -4.15 -3.75 8.46
N PHE A 117 -4.71 -4.29 7.38
CA PHE A 117 -6.17 -4.44 7.23
C PHE A 117 -6.54 -5.68 6.44
N GLN A 118 -7.76 -6.15 6.65
CA GLN A 118 -8.34 -7.29 5.96
C GLN A 118 -8.94 -6.85 4.61
N GLN A 119 -8.77 -7.65 3.57
CA GLN A 119 -9.30 -7.29 2.24
C GLN A 119 -10.82 -7.32 2.21
N SER A 120 -11.45 -8.34 2.79
CA SER A 120 -12.91 -8.48 2.83
C SER A 120 -13.62 -7.44 3.69
N SER A 121 -12.93 -6.75 4.59
CA SER A 121 -13.55 -5.69 5.41
C SER A 121 -13.77 -4.38 4.63
N ILE A 122 -13.29 -4.29 3.38
CA ILE A 122 -13.42 -3.09 2.53
C ILE A 122 -14.14 -3.49 1.24
N VAL A 123 -15.43 -3.18 1.17
CA VAL A 123 -16.31 -3.50 0.03
C VAL A 123 -15.86 -2.81 -1.27
N GLY A 124 -15.20 -1.65 -1.15
CA GLY A 124 -14.66 -0.91 -2.31
C GLY A 124 -13.69 -1.73 -3.18
N HIS A 125 -13.01 -2.75 -2.62
CA HIS A 125 -12.18 -3.65 -3.41
C HIS A 125 -13.00 -4.43 -4.44
N THR A 126 -14.15 -4.98 -4.06
CA THR A 126 -15.00 -5.78 -4.95
C THR A 126 -15.73 -4.90 -5.98
N GLU A 127 -16.19 -3.72 -5.57
CA GLU A 127 -16.85 -2.76 -6.47
C GLU A 127 -15.89 -2.26 -7.55
N LEU A 128 -14.67 -1.86 -7.17
CA LEU A 128 -13.67 -1.42 -8.13
C LEU A 128 -13.25 -2.57 -9.07
N THR A 129 -13.14 -3.79 -8.55
CA THR A 129 -12.85 -4.97 -9.36
C THR A 129 -13.89 -5.15 -10.47
N TRP A 130 -15.19 -4.95 -10.17
CA TRP A 130 -16.25 -5.01 -11.17
C TRP A 130 -16.09 -3.95 -12.27
N ILE A 131 -15.84 -2.70 -11.90
CA ILE A 131 -15.61 -1.60 -12.85
C ILE A 131 -14.41 -1.88 -13.76
N LEU A 132 -13.31 -2.37 -13.17
CA LEU A 132 -12.09 -2.71 -13.91
C LEU A 132 -12.32 -3.91 -14.83
N ALA A 133 -13.07 -4.93 -14.40
CA ALA A 133 -13.41 -6.08 -15.21
C ALA A 133 -14.18 -5.67 -16.49
N CYS A 134 -15.03 -4.64 -16.44
CA CYS A 134 -15.70 -4.10 -17.63
C CYS A 134 -14.74 -3.42 -18.63
N ARG A 135 -13.50 -3.11 -18.23
CA ARG A 135 -12.48 -2.49 -19.08
C ARG A 135 -11.38 -3.46 -19.50
N CYS A 136 -11.25 -4.60 -18.83
CA CYS A 136 -10.35 -5.67 -19.24
C CYS A 136 -11.01 -6.54 -20.29
N SER A 137 -10.50 -6.53 -21.52
CA SER A 137 -10.95 -7.47 -22.55
C SER A 137 -10.43 -8.89 -22.25
N HIS A 138 -11.33 -9.87 -22.30
CA HIS A 138 -10.93 -11.28 -22.28
C HIS A 138 -10.67 -11.72 -23.71
N GLN A 139 -9.43 -12.06 -24.04
CA GLN A 139 -9.12 -12.58 -25.37
C GLN A 139 -9.58 -14.04 -25.47
N VAL A 140 -10.78 -14.24 -26.03
CA VAL A 140 -11.29 -15.58 -26.34
C VAL A 140 -10.55 -16.07 -27.58
N ARG A 141 -9.55 -16.94 -27.40
CA ARG A 141 -8.95 -17.68 -28.51
C ARG A 141 -9.88 -18.86 -28.83
N ILE A 142 -10.74 -18.67 -29.84
CA ILE A 142 -11.48 -19.78 -30.43
C ILE A 142 -10.45 -20.63 -31.17
N LEU A 143 -10.04 -21.75 -30.56
CA LEU A 143 -9.29 -22.79 -31.27
C LEU A 143 -10.29 -23.45 -32.22
N LEU A 144 -10.36 -22.96 -33.46
CA LEU A 144 -10.98 -23.73 -34.53
C LEU A 144 -10.12 -24.97 -34.77
N PRO A 145 -10.72 -26.17 -34.80
CA PRO A 145 -10.00 -27.38 -35.18
C PRO A 145 -9.71 -27.26 -36.69
N PHE A 146 -8.43 -27.05 -37.02
CA PHE A 146 -7.90 -27.34 -38.35
C PHE A 146 -7.13 -28.66 -38.26
#